data_AF-A0A0L0BV92-F1
#
_entry.id   AF-A0A0L0BV92-F1
#
_cell.length_a   1.000
_cell.length_b   1.000
_cell.length_c   1.000
_cell.angle_alpha   90.00
_cell.angle_beta   90.00
_cell.angle_gamma   90.00
#
_symmetry.space_group_name_H-M   'P 1'
#
loop_
_entity.id
_entity.type
_entity.pdbx_description
1 polymer ?
#
loop_
_entity_poly.entity_id
_entity_poly.type
_entity_poly.pdbx_seq_one_letter_code
_entity_poly.pdbx_strand_id
1 'polypeptide(L)'
;LVLLTMNLKTYLGIYILFAVFQIYHNTEIPNCAFEDTVNLTNALQFDNGSYLYAYEGIVIPPDLVGVYDFEEIYDGRRLPVEPHLRGCICKGRNCIKFCCHPTKELITNMSRMCSENELKEELEYDPYLEVIYNNGSRLKTHAIRQFVVIQGVPCEGGYPLMPQEDEDDKWDIFENGTIYRHFDQSYISKRDYCLMPQNMSDGTWVLNPMNCPIPNEATLSNRINNIAMAISVPFIVLTIFVYLFIPELRNLHGKCLISYLTSLAVGYSVLSTITLSEVIFANFVCSSLGYIGYFSFMAAFFWLSVISFDLWQNFRITGPIRIGQRKRFIMYSTYAWGVPFCLTCIVMIIQNSDMDPYYKPGIGDDYCWLKTNDWSAMIYFFGINLIIILLDTAFFIMTLHKILIIQKEIKKVTMNDGGNDKSRNLRLHKNNVGLFLRLLLIMGITWLLDIFSYIENQLHPGVTNPLYYISDFMNAMTGLLIFICFVLKPKVLKLMKRRILGKEEPSENTESDYSDDEFALEDRGKNDALQFIN
;
A
#
# COMPACT_ATOMS: atom_id res chain seq x y z
N LEU A 1 -57.07 -2.35 9.80
CA LEU A 1 -58.47 -1.88 9.69
C LEU A 1 -58.79 -0.62 10.51
N VAL A 2 -57.86 -0.06 11.31
CA VAL A 2 -58.07 1.18 12.09
C VAL A 2 -57.63 2.46 11.35
N LEU A 3 -56.87 2.33 10.26
CA LEU A 3 -56.36 3.46 9.46
C LEU A 3 -57.33 4.02 8.40
N LEU A 4 -58.51 3.41 8.21
CA LEU A 4 -59.44 3.77 7.13
C LEU A 4 -60.63 4.65 7.56
N THR A 5 -60.67 5.12 8.80
CA THR A 5 -61.75 5.99 9.33
C THR A 5 -61.24 7.27 9.97
N MET A 6 -60.12 7.84 9.48
CA MET A 6 -59.67 9.16 9.92
C MET A 6 -60.20 10.25 8.98
N ASN A 7 -60.92 11.21 9.55
CA ASN A 7 -61.52 12.35 8.86
C ASN A 7 -60.46 13.22 8.15
N LEU A 8 -60.84 13.88 7.04
CA LEU A 8 -59.93 14.75 6.27
C LEU A 8 -59.28 15.85 7.14
N LYS A 9 -59.97 16.33 8.19
CA LYS A 9 -59.45 17.28 9.18
C LYS A 9 -58.31 16.71 10.03
N THR A 10 -58.33 15.41 10.33
CA THR A 10 -57.29 14.73 11.11
C THR A 10 -56.03 14.52 10.27
N TYR A 11 -56.17 14.19 8.99
CA TYR A 11 -55.06 14.18 8.05
C TYR A 11 -54.44 15.57 7.86
N LEU A 12 -55.28 16.61 7.73
CA LEU A 12 -54.80 17.99 7.63
C LEU A 12 -54.09 18.43 8.93
N GLY A 13 -54.63 18.04 10.09
CA GLY A 13 -54.02 18.31 11.40
C GLY A 13 -52.68 17.60 11.58
N ILE A 14 -52.55 16.33 11.18
CA ILE A 14 -51.29 15.59 11.20
C ILE A 14 -50.30 16.17 10.19
N TYR A 15 -50.74 16.56 8.99
CA TYR A 15 -49.88 17.17 7.99
C TYR A 15 -49.40 18.56 8.41
N ILE A 16 -50.24 19.36 9.06
CA ILE A 16 -49.85 20.64 9.66
C ILE A 16 -48.90 20.41 10.84
N LEU A 17 -49.16 19.43 11.71
CA LEU A 17 -48.22 19.05 12.78
C LEU A 17 -46.88 18.58 12.23
N PHE A 18 -46.88 17.78 11.16
CA PHE A 18 -45.66 17.31 10.50
C PHE A 18 -44.94 18.47 9.79
N ALA A 19 -45.67 19.38 9.15
CA ALA A 19 -45.10 20.58 8.54
C ALA A 19 -44.54 21.56 9.58
N VAL A 20 -45.24 21.77 10.70
CA VAL A 20 -44.76 22.58 11.84
C VAL A 20 -43.57 21.91 12.53
N PHE A 21 -43.56 20.57 12.63
CA PHE A 21 -42.43 19.80 13.15
C PHE A 21 -41.20 19.89 12.23
N GLN A 22 -41.40 19.85 10.90
CA GLN A 22 -40.34 20.06 9.91
C GLN A 22 -39.83 21.52 9.90
N ILE A 23 -40.70 22.51 10.14
CA ILE A 23 -40.31 23.92 10.31
C ILE A 23 -39.50 24.13 11.59
N TYR A 24 -39.78 23.37 12.65
CA TYR A 24 -38.98 23.41 13.89
C TYR A 24 -37.62 22.71 13.78
N HIS A 25 -37.45 21.80 12.83
CA HIS A 25 -36.24 20.99 12.70
C HIS A 25 -35.21 21.50 11.69
N ASN A 26 -35.54 22.45 10.81
CA ASN A 26 -34.57 23.06 9.90
C ASN A 26 -34.53 24.58 10.08
N THR A 27 -33.66 25.03 10.98
CA THR A 27 -33.33 26.46 11.18
C THR A 27 -31.84 26.73 10.88
N GLU A 28 -31.29 26.06 9.86
CA GLU A 28 -29.99 26.46 9.31
C GLU A 28 -30.06 27.91 8.81
N ILE A 29 -28.98 28.66 8.97
CA ILE A 29 -28.94 30.08 8.58
C ILE A 29 -28.87 30.16 7.04
N PRO A 30 -29.84 30.81 6.37
CA PRO A 30 -29.86 30.85 4.91
C PRO A 30 -28.67 31.64 4.37
N ASN A 31 -28.00 31.07 3.36
CA ASN A 31 -26.82 31.65 2.70
C ASN A 31 -25.62 31.88 3.65
N CYS A 32 -25.42 30.99 4.62
CA CYS A 32 -24.19 30.95 5.43
C CYS A 32 -23.66 29.52 5.51
N ALA A 33 -22.42 29.30 5.07
CA ALA A 33 -21.77 28.00 5.19
C ALA A 33 -21.48 27.68 6.66
N PHE A 34 -21.45 26.41 7.04
CA PHE A 34 -21.19 26.02 8.43
C PHE A 34 -19.82 26.54 8.92
N GLU A 35 -18.79 26.50 8.07
CA GLU A 35 -17.46 27.04 8.38
C GLU A 35 -17.41 28.57 8.62
N ASP A 36 -18.46 29.30 8.27
CA ASP A 36 -18.59 30.74 8.48
C ASP A 36 -19.42 31.08 9.74
N THR A 37 -19.76 30.06 10.54
CA THR A 37 -20.57 30.19 11.77
C THR A 37 -19.76 29.87 13.03
N VAL A 38 -20.14 30.50 14.15
CA VAL A 38 -19.57 30.24 15.49
C VAL A 38 -20.63 29.68 16.43
N ASN A 39 -20.22 28.87 17.40
CA ASN A 39 -21.11 28.34 18.43
C ASN A 39 -21.46 29.46 19.43
N LEU A 40 -22.77 29.63 19.70
CA LEU A 40 -23.34 30.68 20.57
C LEU A 40 -24.03 30.12 21.82
N THR A 41 -23.88 28.83 22.12
CA THR A 41 -24.59 28.17 23.24
C THR A 41 -24.34 28.84 24.59
N ASN A 42 -23.13 29.35 24.82
CA ASN A 42 -22.74 30.07 26.04
C ASN A 42 -22.59 31.59 25.84
N ALA A 43 -23.11 32.14 24.72
CA ALA A 43 -22.98 33.56 24.40
C ALA A 43 -23.98 34.41 25.19
N LEU A 44 -23.59 35.65 25.52
CA LEU A 44 -24.48 36.62 26.13
C LEU A 44 -25.55 37.05 25.12
N GLN A 45 -26.82 36.83 25.44
CA GLN A 45 -27.96 37.31 24.66
C GLN A 45 -28.41 38.69 25.16
N PHE A 46 -28.63 39.63 24.25
CA PHE A 46 -29.20 40.94 24.54
C PHE A 46 -30.74 40.93 24.42
N ASP A 47 -31.41 41.90 25.05
CA ASP A 47 -32.87 42.04 25.05
C ASP A 47 -33.48 42.14 23.63
N ASN A 48 -32.72 42.64 22.65
CA ASN A 48 -33.13 42.74 21.26
C ASN A 48 -32.99 41.41 20.47
N GLY A 49 -32.62 40.32 21.13
CA GLY A 49 -32.44 38.99 20.54
C GLY A 49 -31.08 38.75 19.89
N SER A 50 -30.18 39.74 19.87
CA SER A 50 -28.82 39.58 19.36
C SER A 50 -27.90 38.87 20.37
N TYR A 51 -26.80 38.29 19.88
CA TYR A 51 -25.84 37.55 20.70
C TYR A 51 -24.45 38.16 20.61
N LEU A 52 -23.73 38.25 21.73
CA LEU A 52 -22.33 38.68 21.76
C LEU A 52 -21.41 37.48 21.58
N TYR A 53 -20.69 37.44 20.47
CA TYR A 53 -19.50 36.60 20.35
C TYR A 53 -18.34 37.28 21.09
N ALA A 54 -18.20 36.93 22.38
CA ALA A 54 -17.33 37.62 23.33
C ALA A 54 -15.85 37.63 22.91
N TYR A 55 -15.41 36.60 22.18
CA TYR A 55 -14.03 36.45 21.75
C TYR A 55 -13.56 37.57 20.81
N GLU A 56 -14.41 38.00 19.86
CA GLU A 56 -14.12 39.12 18.94
C GLU A 56 -14.84 40.42 19.35
N GLY A 57 -15.66 40.38 20.40
CA GLY A 57 -16.53 41.50 20.77
C GLY A 57 -17.58 41.84 19.69
N ILE A 58 -17.99 40.87 18.87
CA ILE A 58 -18.92 41.06 17.75
C ILE A 58 -20.34 40.71 18.18
N VAL A 59 -21.28 41.63 17.93
CA VAL A 59 -22.71 41.37 18.13
C VAL A 59 -23.31 40.79 16.84
N ILE A 60 -23.87 39.58 16.95
CA ILE A 60 -24.53 38.85 15.85
C ILE A 60 -26.04 39.09 15.97
N PRO A 61 -26.69 39.67 14.95
CA PRO A 61 -28.12 39.96 14.98
C PRO A 61 -28.96 38.67 14.87
N PRO A 62 -30.20 38.67 15.37
CA PRO A 62 -31.03 37.45 15.46
C PRO A 62 -31.33 36.80 14.10
N ASP A 63 -31.33 37.56 13.00
CA ASP A 63 -31.53 37.04 11.63
C ASP A 63 -30.34 36.23 11.10
N LEU A 64 -29.19 36.30 11.79
CA LEU A 64 -27.98 35.54 11.49
C LEU A 64 -27.73 34.43 12.51
N VAL A 65 -28.75 34.01 13.26
CA VAL A 65 -28.67 32.93 14.26
C VAL A 65 -29.59 31.79 13.86
N GLY A 66 -29.10 30.56 14.03
CA GLY A 66 -29.83 29.33 13.72
C GLY A 66 -29.52 28.21 14.72
N VAL A 67 -30.37 27.19 14.75
CA VAL A 67 -30.16 25.99 15.57
C VAL A 67 -29.67 24.86 14.66
N TYR A 68 -28.56 24.24 15.07
CA TYR A 68 -27.93 23.14 14.36
C TYR A 68 -27.92 21.90 15.25
N ASP A 69 -28.30 20.75 14.71
CA ASP A 69 -28.24 19.42 15.35
C ASP A 69 -27.10 18.56 14.81
N PHE A 70 -26.15 19.20 14.11
CA PHE A 70 -24.96 18.55 13.58
C PHE A 70 -23.73 19.47 13.68
N GLU A 71 -22.55 18.85 13.65
CA GLU A 71 -21.29 19.52 13.36
C GLU A 71 -20.75 19.07 12.00
N GLU A 72 -20.33 20.01 11.17
CA GLU A 72 -19.64 19.70 9.91
C GLU A 72 -18.14 19.53 10.15
N ILE A 73 -17.60 18.39 9.72
CA ILE A 73 -16.19 18.02 9.86
C ILE A 73 -15.51 17.98 8.49
N TYR A 74 -14.25 17.53 8.48
CA TYR A 74 -13.47 17.32 7.25
C TYR A 74 -14.28 16.64 6.13
N ASP A 75 -14.14 17.16 4.90
CA ASP A 75 -14.83 16.68 3.69
C ASP A 75 -16.36 16.83 3.73
N GLY A 76 -16.86 17.78 4.54
CA GLY A 76 -18.28 18.12 4.61
C GLY A 76 -19.17 17.07 5.28
N ARG A 77 -18.58 16.09 5.97
CA ARG A 77 -19.33 15.08 6.71
C ARG A 77 -20.04 15.75 7.90
N ARG A 78 -21.31 15.41 8.13
CA ARG A 78 -22.11 15.95 9.23
C ARG A 78 -22.21 14.90 10.35
N LEU A 79 -21.68 15.23 11.52
CA LEU A 79 -21.82 14.41 12.73
C LEU A 79 -23.05 14.88 13.52
N PRO A 80 -24.01 14.00 13.83
CA PRO A 80 -25.16 14.39 14.65
C PRO A 80 -24.70 14.71 16.08
N VAL A 81 -25.15 15.85 16.60
CA VAL A 81 -24.84 16.33 17.96
C VAL A 81 -26.11 16.87 18.64
N GLU A 82 -26.03 17.21 19.92
CA GLU A 82 -27.13 17.89 20.59
C GLU A 82 -27.42 19.25 19.93
N PRO A 83 -28.71 19.62 19.75
CA PRO A 83 -29.10 20.89 19.15
C PRO A 83 -28.45 22.08 19.88
N HIS A 84 -27.75 22.92 19.13
CA HIS A 84 -27.01 24.05 19.67
C HIS A 84 -27.17 25.29 18.80
N LEU A 85 -26.99 26.46 19.40
CA LEU A 85 -27.10 27.74 18.70
C LEU A 85 -25.80 28.05 17.95
N ARG A 86 -25.93 28.49 16.71
CA ARG A 86 -24.82 29.02 15.93
C ARG A 86 -25.17 30.36 15.31
N GLY A 87 -24.17 31.21 15.12
CA GLY A 87 -24.31 32.53 14.48
C GLY A 87 -23.39 32.69 13.29
N CYS A 88 -23.90 33.24 12.18
CA CYS A 88 -23.12 33.53 10.99
C CYS A 88 -22.27 34.79 11.18
N ILE A 89 -20.96 34.62 11.33
CA ILE A 89 -20.06 35.73 11.71
C ILE A 89 -19.31 36.33 10.51
N CYS A 90 -19.10 35.56 9.43
CA CYS A 90 -18.34 36.00 8.26
C CYS A 90 -19.17 36.75 7.22
N LYS A 91 -20.47 36.95 7.46
CA LYS A 91 -21.32 37.66 6.50
C LYS A 91 -20.89 39.13 6.42
N GLY A 92 -20.28 39.50 5.30
CA GLY A 92 -19.73 40.84 5.08
C GLY A 92 -18.39 41.10 5.78
N ARG A 93 -17.69 40.04 6.23
CA ARG A 93 -16.37 40.13 6.88
C ARG A 93 -15.47 38.99 6.41
N ASN A 94 -14.18 39.27 6.25
CA ASN A 94 -13.21 38.21 5.95
C ASN A 94 -12.86 37.48 7.24
N CYS A 95 -12.94 36.16 7.19
CA CYS A 95 -12.66 35.30 8.33
C CYS A 95 -11.47 34.39 8.04
N ILE A 96 -10.80 33.98 9.12
CA ILE A 96 -9.83 32.88 9.11
C ILE A 96 -10.12 31.98 10.30
N LYS A 97 -9.79 30.70 10.16
CA LYS A 97 -9.96 29.73 11.23
C LYS A 97 -8.63 29.49 11.92
N PHE A 98 -8.59 29.69 13.22
CA PHE A 98 -7.54 29.20 14.09
C PHE A 98 -7.98 27.89 14.73
N CYS A 99 -7.04 27.00 15.01
CA CYS A 99 -7.38 25.72 15.61
C CYS A 99 -7.95 25.94 17.02
N CYS A 100 -7.33 26.86 17.76
CA CYS A 100 -7.65 27.21 19.14
C CYS A 100 -7.31 28.69 19.39
N HIS A 101 -7.06 29.09 20.64
CA HIS A 101 -6.70 30.47 20.98
C HIS A 101 -5.41 30.92 20.25
N PRO A 102 -5.41 32.04 19.51
CA PRO A 102 -4.27 32.44 18.68
C PRO A 102 -3.05 32.85 19.49
N THR A 103 -3.25 33.45 20.67
CA THR A 103 -2.14 33.97 21.48
C THR A 103 -1.66 33.03 22.58
N LYS A 104 -2.20 31.82 22.72
CA LYS A 104 -1.84 30.93 23.84
C LYS A 104 -1.35 29.57 23.34
N GLU A 105 -0.29 29.07 23.96
CA GLU A 105 0.26 27.74 23.65
C GLU A 105 -0.74 26.63 24.00
N LEU A 106 -0.85 25.63 23.13
CA LEU A 106 -1.56 24.38 23.39
C LEU A 106 -0.64 23.20 23.18
N ILE A 107 -0.69 22.23 24.11
CA ILE A 107 -0.06 20.93 23.96
C ILE A 107 -1.14 19.98 23.43
N THR A 108 -1.30 19.83 22.12
CA THR A 108 -2.35 18.94 21.58
C THR A 108 -1.81 17.53 21.33
N ASN A 109 -2.46 16.54 21.94
CA ASN A 109 -2.33 15.10 21.62
C ASN A 109 -3.05 14.74 20.31
N MET A 110 -2.85 15.50 19.22
CA MET A 110 -3.50 15.30 17.91
C MET A 110 -5.03 15.15 17.97
N SER A 111 -5.66 15.67 19.02
CA SER A 111 -7.09 15.53 19.29
C SER A 111 -7.91 16.65 18.64
N ARG A 112 -9.21 16.44 18.47
CA ARG A 112 -10.15 17.47 17.97
C ARG A 112 -10.56 18.53 18.99
N MET A 113 -10.02 18.49 20.20
CA MET A 113 -10.38 19.43 21.27
C MET A 113 -9.21 20.32 21.66
N CYS A 114 -9.50 21.59 21.88
CA CYS A 114 -8.61 22.53 22.55
C CYS A 114 -8.70 22.27 24.06
N SER A 115 -7.58 21.98 24.71
CA SER A 115 -7.56 21.73 26.14
C SER A 115 -7.55 23.06 26.91
N GLU A 116 -8.66 23.40 27.57
CA GLU A 116 -8.76 24.63 28.38
C GLU A 116 -7.77 24.66 29.55
N ASN A 117 -7.44 23.49 30.10
CA ASN A 117 -6.51 23.33 31.22
C ASN A 117 -5.03 23.48 30.82
N GLU A 118 -4.72 23.51 29.52
CA GLU A 118 -3.33 23.54 29.00
C GLU A 118 -2.96 24.87 28.34
N LEU A 119 -3.86 25.87 28.38
CA LEU A 119 -3.56 27.24 27.95
C LEU A 119 -2.58 27.89 28.93
N LYS A 120 -1.28 27.77 28.66
CA LYS A 120 -0.19 28.19 29.56
C LYS A 120 0.13 29.68 29.48
N GLU A 121 0.84 30.07 28.42
CA GLU A 121 1.52 31.37 28.30
C GLU A 121 1.17 32.06 26.98
N GLU A 122 1.37 33.38 26.95
CA GLU A 122 1.22 34.15 25.70
C GLU A 122 2.38 33.82 24.75
N LEU A 123 2.03 33.36 23.55
CA LEU A 123 3.00 33.05 22.50
C LEU A 123 3.42 34.33 21.78
N GLU A 124 4.74 34.52 21.66
CA GLU A 124 5.33 35.52 20.78
C GLU A 124 5.70 34.86 19.44
N TYR A 125 5.00 35.25 18.37
CA TYR A 125 5.20 34.75 17.00
C TYR A 125 4.90 35.85 15.98
N ASP A 126 5.37 35.72 14.73
CA ASP A 126 5.01 36.66 13.65
C ASP A 126 3.55 36.41 13.20
N PRO A 127 2.58 37.32 13.48
CA PRO A 127 1.17 37.09 13.14
C PRO A 127 0.82 37.52 11.71
N TYR A 128 1.81 37.88 10.89
CA TYR A 128 1.58 38.35 9.54
C TYR A 128 1.60 37.22 8.51
N LEU A 129 0.62 37.24 7.62
CA LEU A 129 0.49 36.32 6.50
C LEU A 129 0.60 37.06 5.17
N GLU A 130 1.18 36.44 4.16
CA GLU A 130 1.15 36.97 2.79
C GLU A 130 -0.18 36.58 2.13
N VAL A 131 -1.12 37.52 2.08
CA VAL A 131 -2.49 37.28 1.61
C VAL A 131 -2.63 37.72 0.15
N ILE A 132 -3.25 36.86 -0.66
CA ILE A 132 -3.65 37.14 -2.04
C ILE A 132 -5.05 37.74 -2.04
N TYR A 133 -5.16 39.00 -2.46
CA TYR A 133 -6.42 39.71 -2.60
C TYR A 133 -7.08 39.46 -3.96
N ASN A 134 -8.38 39.71 -4.06
CA ASN A 134 -9.19 39.51 -5.28
C ASN A 134 -8.70 40.34 -6.48
N ASN A 135 -7.95 41.41 -6.24
CA ASN A 135 -7.28 42.21 -7.27
C ASN A 135 -5.96 41.61 -7.76
N GLY A 136 -5.55 40.44 -7.25
CA GLY A 136 -4.29 39.76 -7.55
C GLY A 136 -3.07 40.28 -6.79
N SER A 137 -3.22 41.28 -5.91
CA SER A 137 -2.09 41.79 -5.11
C SER A 137 -1.77 40.86 -3.94
N ARG A 138 -0.47 40.74 -3.64
CA ARG A 138 0.05 40.05 -2.45
C ARG A 138 0.46 41.08 -1.42
N LEU A 139 -0.12 41.03 -0.22
CA LEU A 139 0.17 41.97 0.86
C LEU A 139 0.42 41.21 2.17
N LYS A 140 1.43 41.66 2.93
CA LYS A 140 1.72 41.17 4.28
C LYS A 140 0.68 41.74 5.25
N THR A 141 -0.22 40.89 5.74
CA THR A 141 -1.43 41.28 6.48
C THR A 141 -1.43 40.64 7.87
N HIS A 142 -1.74 41.43 8.90
CA HIS A 142 -1.81 40.94 10.28
C HIS A 142 -3.08 40.10 10.49
N ALA A 143 -2.92 38.78 10.66
CA ALA A 143 -4.01 37.80 10.67
C ALA A 143 -5.12 38.14 11.68
N ILE A 144 -4.76 38.37 12.94
CA ILE A 144 -5.72 38.58 14.05
C ILE A 144 -6.41 39.95 13.99
N ARG A 145 -5.81 40.96 13.34
CA ARG A 145 -6.35 42.32 13.32
C ARG A 145 -7.19 42.59 12.08
N GLN A 146 -6.87 41.94 10.95
CA GLN A 146 -7.53 42.17 9.68
C GLN A 146 -8.69 41.20 9.42
N PHE A 147 -8.66 40.01 10.02
CA PHE A 147 -9.67 38.98 9.86
C PHE A 147 -10.41 38.72 11.17
N VAL A 148 -11.67 38.31 11.05
CA VAL A 148 -12.43 37.75 12.17
C VAL A 148 -11.93 36.33 12.43
N VAL A 149 -11.53 36.02 13.66
CA VAL A 149 -11.03 34.69 14.01
C VAL A 149 -12.15 33.78 14.48
N ILE A 150 -12.29 32.66 13.77
CA ILE A 150 -13.11 31.51 14.17
C ILE A 150 -12.20 30.46 14.78
N GLN A 151 -12.64 29.79 15.85
CA GLN A 151 -11.88 28.71 16.46
C GLN A 151 -12.49 27.33 16.15
N GLY A 152 -11.63 26.33 15.98
CA GLY A 152 -12.03 24.93 15.92
C GLY A 152 -11.02 24.04 15.19
N VAL A 153 -10.89 22.81 15.67
CA VAL A 153 -10.01 21.79 15.06
C VAL A 153 -10.82 20.97 14.03
N PRO A 154 -10.39 20.91 12.75
CA PRO A 154 -11.19 20.31 11.68
C PRO A 154 -11.25 18.77 11.71
N CYS A 155 -10.25 18.09 12.30
CA CYS A 155 -10.11 16.63 12.28
C CYS A 155 -9.09 16.14 13.34
N GLU A 156 -9.11 14.83 13.62
CA GLU A 156 -8.07 14.16 14.43
C GLU A 156 -6.86 13.82 13.55
N GLY A 157 -5.66 13.85 14.14
CA GLY A 157 -4.42 13.52 13.41
C GLY A 157 -4.01 14.57 12.37
N GLY A 158 -4.51 15.80 12.45
CA GLY A 158 -4.07 16.90 11.59
C GLY A 158 -2.56 17.15 11.74
N TYR A 159 -1.92 17.57 10.64
CA TYR A 159 -0.49 17.89 10.60
C TYR A 159 -0.27 19.30 10.04
N PRO A 160 0.77 20.01 10.51
CA PRO A 160 1.08 21.36 10.03
C PRO A 160 1.76 21.30 8.66
N LEU A 161 1.43 22.25 7.77
CA LEU A 161 2.21 22.53 6.57
C LEU A 161 3.37 23.46 6.96
N MET A 162 4.60 22.99 6.86
CA MET A 162 5.82 23.71 7.26
C MET A 162 6.72 24.00 6.05
N PRO A 163 6.38 25.00 5.21
CA PRO A 163 7.18 25.37 4.02
C PRO A 163 8.61 25.82 4.34
N GLN A 164 8.90 26.10 5.61
CA GLN A 164 10.22 26.46 6.12
C GLN A 164 11.13 25.25 6.30
N GLU A 165 10.56 24.04 6.49
CA GLU A 165 11.29 22.79 6.70
C GLU A 165 11.17 21.84 5.49
N ASP A 166 10.01 21.83 4.82
CA ASP A 166 9.74 21.02 3.64
C ASP A 166 9.21 21.89 2.48
N GLU A 167 9.84 21.81 1.31
CA GLU A 167 9.36 22.56 0.14
C GLU A 167 8.00 22.06 -0.39
N ASP A 168 7.65 20.80 -0.15
CA ASP A 168 6.38 20.22 -0.58
C ASP A 168 5.20 20.80 0.22
N ASP A 169 5.46 21.35 1.40
CA ASP A 169 4.46 21.98 2.27
C ASP A 169 4.12 23.43 1.89
N LYS A 170 4.53 23.91 0.70
CA LYS A 170 4.19 25.25 0.22
C LYS A 170 2.68 25.48 0.14
N TRP A 171 2.25 26.64 0.63
CA TRP A 171 0.85 27.07 0.63
C TRP A 171 0.71 28.58 0.40
N ASP A 172 -0.42 29.01 -0.16
CA ASP A 172 -0.84 30.41 -0.29
C ASP A 172 -2.21 30.61 0.37
N ILE A 173 -2.52 31.79 0.92
CA ILE A 173 -3.85 32.12 1.49
C ILE A 173 -4.51 33.28 0.76
N PHE A 174 -5.82 33.16 0.52
CA PHE A 174 -6.63 34.18 -0.14
C PHE A 174 -7.43 35.03 0.85
N GLU A 175 -7.89 36.21 0.40
CA GLU A 175 -8.67 37.14 1.23
C GLU A 175 -9.98 36.57 1.79
N ASN A 176 -10.53 35.51 1.19
CA ASN A 176 -11.74 34.82 1.67
C ASN A 176 -11.44 33.72 2.73
N GLY A 177 -10.16 33.53 3.05
CA GLY A 177 -9.69 32.46 3.94
C GLY A 177 -9.64 31.08 3.29
N THR A 178 -9.60 30.97 1.96
CA THR A 178 -9.22 29.72 1.28
C THR A 178 -7.70 29.62 1.25
N ILE A 179 -7.16 28.41 1.39
CA ILE A 179 -5.73 28.14 1.20
C ILE A 179 -5.54 27.35 -0.10
N TYR A 180 -4.48 27.64 -0.84
CA TYR A 180 -4.01 26.82 -1.94
C TYR A 180 -2.78 26.05 -1.51
N ARG A 181 -2.86 24.71 -1.53
CA ARG A 181 -1.74 23.81 -1.22
C ARG A 181 -1.03 23.43 -2.51
N HIS A 182 0.28 23.68 -2.59
CA HIS A 182 1.05 23.48 -3.82
C HIS A 182 1.31 22.00 -4.12
N PHE A 183 1.45 21.16 -3.09
CA PHE A 183 1.71 19.72 -3.21
C PHE A 183 0.76 19.01 -4.20
N ASP A 184 -0.55 19.21 -4.05
CA ASP A 184 -1.59 18.56 -4.84
C ASP A 184 -2.47 19.55 -5.62
N GLN A 185 -2.06 20.82 -5.67
CA GLN A 185 -2.78 21.91 -6.35
C GLN A 185 -4.23 22.06 -5.87
N SER A 186 -4.50 21.75 -4.60
CA SER A 186 -5.84 21.78 -4.03
C SER A 186 -6.18 23.11 -3.35
N TYR A 187 -7.44 23.53 -3.50
CA TYR A 187 -8.02 24.65 -2.75
C TYR A 187 -8.74 24.11 -1.51
N ILE A 188 -8.28 24.52 -0.33
CA ILE A 188 -8.77 24.05 0.97
C ILE A 188 -9.58 25.18 1.61
N SER A 189 -10.86 24.92 1.89
CA SER A 189 -11.72 25.90 2.58
C SER A 189 -11.42 25.93 4.09
N LYS A 190 -11.88 26.99 4.77
CA LYS A 190 -11.82 27.13 6.23
C LYS A 190 -12.44 25.94 6.98
N ARG A 191 -13.24 25.10 6.33
CA ARG A 191 -13.75 23.87 6.94
C ARG A 191 -12.62 22.91 7.29
N ASP A 192 -11.66 22.74 6.38
CA ASP A 192 -10.76 21.58 6.31
C ASP A 192 -9.31 21.90 6.77
N TYR A 193 -9.05 23.14 7.18
CA TYR A 193 -7.78 23.55 7.81
C TYR A 193 -8.04 24.47 9.02
N CYS A 194 -7.01 24.69 9.83
CA CYS A 194 -6.98 25.77 10.82
C CYS A 194 -5.55 26.28 11.04
N LEU A 195 -5.38 27.54 11.42
CA LEU A 195 -4.08 28.16 11.69
C LEU A 195 -3.65 27.93 13.15
N MET A 196 -2.37 27.67 13.37
CA MET A 196 -1.78 27.62 14.70
C MET A 196 -0.27 27.96 14.63
N PRO A 197 0.29 28.70 15.60
CA PRO A 197 1.73 28.87 15.71
C PRO A 197 2.43 27.51 15.87
N GLN A 198 3.49 27.28 15.09
CA GLN A 198 4.33 26.09 15.14
C GLN A 198 5.75 26.49 15.53
N ASN A 199 6.40 25.67 16.36
CA ASN A 199 7.79 25.88 16.75
C ASN A 199 8.71 25.24 15.71
N MET A 200 9.52 26.05 15.06
CA MET A 200 10.50 25.62 14.09
C MET A 200 11.71 24.97 14.77
N SER A 201 12.46 24.18 14.00
CA SER A 201 13.73 23.58 14.44
C SER A 201 14.77 24.60 14.97
N ASP A 202 14.71 25.87 14.55
CA ASP A 202 15.56 26.95 15.05
C ASP A 202 15.03 27.64 16.32
N GLY A 203 13.88 27.20 16.85
CA GLY A 203 13.22 27.76 18.02
C GLY A 203 12.32 28.97 17.76
N THR A 204 12.14 29.37 16.49
CA THR A 204 11.21 30.44 16.12
C THR A 204 9.78 29.95 15.99
N TRP A 205 8.81 30.75 16.41
CA TRP A 205 7.40 30.42 16.24
C TRP A 205 6.82 31.11 15.00
N VAL A 206 6.23 30.31 14.11
CA VAL A 206 5.67 30.80 12.85
C VAL A 206 4.24 30.33 12.68
N LEU A 207 3.38 31.19 12.12
CA LEU A 207 1.98 30.86 11.89
C LEU A 207 1.83 30.03 10.62
N ASN A 208 1.44 28.76 10.77
CA ASN A 208 1.20 27.84 9.66
C ASN A 208 -0.18 27.18 9.76
N PRO A 209 -0.78 26.76 8.62
CA PRO A 209 -2.00 26.00 8.61
C PRO A 209 -1.73 24.54 8.97
N MET A 210 -2.56 24.00 9.84
CA MET A 210 -2.75 22.57 10.04
C MET A 210 -3.88 22.10 9.13
N ASN A 211 -3.58 21.15 8.25
CA ASN A 211 -4.57 20.50 7.41
C ASN A 211 -4.90 19.10 7.93
N CYS A 212 -6.04 18.59 7.50
CA CYS A 212 -6.42 17.22 7.81
C CYS A 212 -5.62 16.19 7.00
N PRO A 213 -5.46 14.96 7.54
CA PRO A 213 -4.95 13.82 6.78
C PRO A 213 -5.73 13.71 5.49
N ILE A 214 -5.01 13.81 4.37
CA ILE A 214 -5.60 13.49 3.07
C ILE A 214 -5.92 12.00 3.14
N PRO A 215 -7.20 11.58 3.13
CA PRO A 215 -7.49 10.17 3.06
C PRO A 215 -6.85 9.69 1.76
N ASN A 216 -5.88 8.78 1.87
CA ASN A 216 -5.42 7.99 0.74
C ASN A 216 -6.62 7.14 0.30
N GLU A 217 -7.55 7.72 -0.46
CA GLU A 217 -8.58 6.95 -1.15
C GLU A 217 -7.83 6.08 -2.13
N ALA A 218 -7.47 4.88 -1.68
CA ALA A 218 -6.97 3.84 -2.55
C ALA A 218 -7.97 3.74 -3.69
N THR A 219 -7.51 4.07 -4.90
CA THR A 219 -8.35 3.97 -6.10
C THR A 219 -9.03 2.60 -6.10
N LEU A 220 -10.23 2.51 -6.67
CA LEU A 220 -10.94 1.23 -6.76
C LEU A 220 -10.02 0.12 -7.30
N SER A 221 -9.13 0.46 -8.23
CA SER A 221 -8.08 -0.42 -8.76
C SER A 221 -7.12 -0.92 -7.66
N ASN A 222 -6.56 -0.01 -6.85
CA ASN A 222 -5.65 -0.37 -5.75
C ASN A 222 -6.35 -1.27 -4.72
N ARG A 223 -7.62 -0.99 -4.36
CA ARG A 223 -8.39 -1.84 -3.45
C ARG A 223 -8.59 -3.25 -4.02
N ILE A 224 -8.97 -3.36 -5.30
CA ILE A 224 -9.12 -4.66 -5.98
C ILE A 224 -7.79 -5.40 -5.98
N ASN A 225 -6.69 -4.71 -6.27
CA ASN A 225 -5.35 -5.31 -6.31
C ASN A 225 -4.92 -5.88 -4.95
N ASN A 226 -5.13 -5.10 -3.87
CA ASN A 226 -4.82 -5.53 -2.51
C ASN A 226 -5.62 -6.76 -2.08
N ILE A 227 -6.91 -6.81 -2.43
CA ILE A 227 -7.78 -7.97 -2.19
C ILE A 227 -7.32 -9.19 -3.00
N ALA A 228 -6.98 -9.00 -4.28
CA ALA A 228 -6.48 -10.07 -5.14
C ALA A 228 -5.18 -10.69 -4.59
N MET A 229 -4.26 -9.86 -4.11
CA MET A 229 -3.02 -10.29 -3.46
C MET A 229 -3.30 -11.09 -2.19
N ALA A 230 -4.24 -10.63 -1.35
CA ALA A 230 -4.64 -11.34 -0.13
C ALA A 230 -5.26 -12.72 -0.46
N ILE A 231 -6.08 -12.81 -1.50
CA ILE A 231 -6.65 -14.06 -2.00
C ILE A 231 -5.57 -15.00 -2.54
N SER A 232 -4.50 -14.48 -3.15
CA SER A 232 -3.39 -15.29 -3.66
C SER A 232 -2.60 -16.02 -2.57
N VAL A 233 -2.47 -15.43 -1.37
CA VAL A 233 -1.72 -16.03 -0.24
C VAL A 233 -2.14 -17.47 0.07
N PRO A 234 -3.42 -17.81 0.32
CA PRO A 234 -3.83 -19.18 0.62
C PRO A 234 -3.53 -20.17 -0.52
N PHE A 235 -3.60 -19.75 -1.79
CA PHE A 235 -3.22 -20.61 -2.92
C PHE A 235 -1.71 -20.90 -2.95
N ILE A 236 -0.87 -19.94 -2.59
CA ILE A 236 0.58 -20.13 -2.43
C ILE A 236 0.85 -21.10 -1.28
N VAL A 237 0.22 -20.89 -0.12
CA VAL A 237 0.37 -21.77 1.06
C VAL A 237 -0.06 -23.20 0.74
N LEU A 238 -1.18 -23.38 0.04
CA LEU A 238 -1.63 -24.70 -0.40
C LEU A 238 -0.64 -25.35 -1.37
N THR A 239 -0.03 -24.57 -2.27
CA THR A 239 1.03 -25.06 -3.17
C THR A 239 2.24 -25.56 -2.36
N ILE A 240 2.70 -24.77 -1.39
CA ILE A 240 3.80 -25.17 -0.49
C ILE A 240 3.46 -26.47 0.23
N PHE A 241 2.24 -26.56 0.79
CA PHE A 241 1.78 -27.75 1.50
C PHE A 241 1.82 -29.00 0.62
N VAL A 242 1.30 -28.93 -0.62
CA VAL A 242 1.34 -30.06 -1.57
C VAL A 242 2.77 -30.49 -1.90
N TYR A 243 3.67 -29.53 -2.11
CA TYR A 243 5.09 -29.80 -2.42
C TYR A 243 5.86 -30.40 -1.25
N LEU A 244 5.53 -30.01 -0.01
CA LEU A 244 6.08 -30.61 1.20
C LEU A 244 5.51 -32.00 1.47
N PHE A 245 4.21 -32.17 1.19
CA PHE A 245 3.53 -33.44 1.39
C PHE A 245 4.10 -34.51 0.47
N ILE A 246 4.26 -34.26 -0.83
CA ILE A 246 4.69 -35.25 -1.84
C ILE A 246 6.23 -35.36 -1.89
N PRO A 247 6.86 -36.45 -1.42
CA PRO A 247 8.32 -36.58 -1.39
C PRO A 247 8.98 -36.50 -2.75
N GLU A 248 8.31 -36.99 -3.79
CA GLU A 248 8.77 -37.00 -5.18
C GLU A 248 8.94 -35.56 -5.74
N LEU A 249 8.29 -34.56 -5.14
CA LEU A 249 8.43 -33.15 -5.51
C LEU A 249 9.55 -32.43 -4.74
N ARG A 250 10.13 -33.03 -3.70
CA ARG A 250 11.16 -32.40 -2.85
C ARG A 250 12.59 -32.57 -3.38
N ASN A 251 12.76 -32.61 -4.69
CA ASN A 251 14.07 -32.54 -5.34
C ASN A 251 14.67 -31.12 -5.20
N LEU A 252 15.90 -30.91 -5.69
CA LEU A 252 16.58 -29.61 -5.60
C LEU A 252 15.72 -28.45 -6.10
N HIS A 253 15.11 -28.59 -7.28
CA HIS A 253 14.26 -27.57 -7.89
C HIS A 253 13.01 -27.30 -7.06
N GLY A 254 12.39 -28.35 -6.52
CA GLY A 254 11.23 -28.23 -5.63
C GLY A 254 11.56 -27.51 -4.33
N LYS A 255 12.74 -27.73 -3.75
CA LYS A 255 13.17 -27.00 -2.55
C LYS A 255 13.43 -25.52 -2.82
N CYS A 256 14.04 -25.19 -3.95
CA CYS A 256 14.20 -23.79 -4.39
C CYS A 256 12.83 -23.14 -4.61
N LEU A 257 11.90 -23.84 -5.28
CA LEU A 257 10.53 -23.36 -5.49
C LEU A 257 9.79 -23.14 -4.18
N ILE A 258 9.85 -24.07 -3.21
CA ILE A 258 9.24 -23.90 -1.90
C ILE A 258 9.80 -22.65 -1.20
N SER A 259 11.11 -22.42 -1.29
CA SER A 259 11.76 -21.26 -0.66
C SER A 259 11.33 -19.93 -1.31
N TYR A 260 11.24 -19.90 -2.65
CA TYR A 260 10.65 -18.81 -3.42
C TYR A 260 9.20 -18.53 -2.98
N LEU A 261 8.34 -19.56 -2.97
CA LEU A 261 6.93 -19.42 -2.61
C LEU A 261 6.73 -18.99 -1.16
N THR A 262 7.58 -19.45 -0.25
CA THR A 262 7.54 -19.05 1.16
C THR A 262 7.86 -17.57 1.30
N SER A 263 8.90 -17.10 0.61
CA SER A 263 9.28 -15.67 0.59
C SER A 263 8.15 -14.82 0.02
N LEU A 264 7.54 -15.26 -1.09
CA LEU A 264 6.42 -14.55 -1.72
C LEU A 264 5.17 -14.53 -0.83
N ALA A 265 4.84 -15.64 -0.16
CA ALA A 265 3.71 -15.72 0.76
C ALA A 265 3.86 -14.75 1.94
N VAL A 266 5.05 -14.66 2.53
CA VAL A 266 5.33 -13.71 3.61
C VAL A 266 5.23 -12.28 3.10
N GLY A 267 5.85 -11.96 1.96
CA GLY A 267 5.80 -10.62 1.36
C GLY A 267 4.37 -10.15 1.06
N TYR A 268 3.57 -10.99 0.38
CA TYR A 268 2.15 -10.69 0.10
C TYR A 268 1.32 -10.59 1.38
N SER A 269 1.55 -11.44 2.38
CA SER A 269 0.81 -11.36 3.65
C SER A 269 1.08 -10.06 4.39
N VAL A 270 2.35 -9.63 4.43
CA VAL A 270 2.76 -8.38 5.05
C VAL A 270 2.15 -7.19 4.31
N LEU A 271 2.29 -7.14 2.98
CA LEU A 271 1.77 -6.02 2.20
C LEU A 271 0.25 -5.95 2.25
N SER A 272 -0.46 -7.09 2.17
CA SER A 272 -1.91 -7.14 2.38
C SER A 272 -2.32 -6.71 3.78
N THR A 273 -1.52 -7.00 4.81
CA THR A 273 -1.80 -6.53 6.18
C THR A 273 -1.69 -5.01 6.23
N ILE A 274 -0.60 -4.44 5.70
CA ILE A 274 -0.38 -2.98 5.67
C ILE A 274 -1.49 -2.26 4.90
N THR A 275 -1.89 -2.79 3.74
CA THR A 275 -2.80 -2.07 2.82
C THR A 275 -4.28 -2.33 3.05
N LEU A 276 -4.66 -3.43 3.71
CA LEU A 276 -6.06 -3.75 4.03
C LEU A 276 -6.43 -3.42 5.47
N SER A 277 -5.47 -3.26 6.38
CA SER A 277 -5.77 -2.76 7.71
C SER A 277 -6.08 -1.27 7.64
N GLU A 278 -7.26 -0.86 8.09
CA GLU A 278 -7.58 0.56 8.32
C GLU A 278 -6.97 1.08 9.65
N VAL A 279 -5.95 0.38 10.16
CA VAL A 279 -5.34 0.63 11.47
C VAL A 279 -4.06 1.44 11.29
N ILE A 280 -3.90 2.47 12.11
CA ILE A 280 -2.64 3.21 12.23
C ILE A 280 -1.69 2.36 13.10
N PHE A 281 -0.62 1.86 12.50
CA PHE A 281 0.39 1.07 13.21
C PHE A 281 1.32 1.99 14.02
N ALA A 282 1.73 1.54 15.21
CA ALA A 282 2.82 2.19 15.92
C ALA A 282 4.13 2.09 15.11
N ASN A 283 4.98 3.13 15.17
CA ASN A 283 6.19 3.25 14.35
C ASN A 283 7.05 1.98 14.34
N PHE A 284 7.30 1.38 15.51
CA PHE A 284 8.08 0.14 15.60
C PHE A 284 7.46 -1.04 14.82
N VAL A 285 6.13 -1.20 14.89
CA VAL A 285 5.40 -2.25 14.17
C VAL A 285 5.43 -1.96 12.68
N CYS A 286 5.20 -0.70 12.30
CA CYS A 286 5.22 -0.22 10.93
C CYS A 286 6.57 -0.48 10.25
N SER A 287 7.68 -0.06 10.88
CA SER A 287 9.03 -0.34 10.38
C SER A 287 9.31 -1.83 10.30
N SER A 288 8.91 -2.61 11.32
CA SER A 288 9.14 -4.06 11.35
C SER A 288 8.43 -4.76 10.18
N LEU A 289 7.17 -4.42 9.93
CA LEU A 289 6.43 -4.94 8.76
C LEU A 289 7.13 -4.55 7.46
N GLY A 290 7.53 -3.29 7.32
CA GLY A 290 8.26 -2.82 6.13
C GLY A 290 9.54 -3.59 5.86
N TYR A 291 10.40 -3.81 6.87
CA TYR A 291 11.64 -4.57 6.71
C TYR A 291 11.41 -6.06 6.44
N ILE A 292 10.42 -6.69 7.09
CA ILE A 292 10.05 -8.09 6.83
C ILE A 292 9.54 -8.23 5.39
N GLY A 293 8.70 -7.31 4.94
CA GLY A 293 8.19 -7.28 3.57
C GLY A 293 9.33 -7.12 2.57
N TYR A 294 10.21 -6.13 2.77
CA TYR A 294 11.37 -5.88 1.91
C TYR A 294 12.27 -7.12 1.77
N PHE A 295 12.68 -7.70 2.91
CA PHE A 295 13.48 -8.92 2.94
C PHE A 295 12.82 -10.06 2.15
N SER A 296 11.52 -10.24 2.34
CA SER A 296 10.75 -11.32 1.73
C SER A 296 10.64 -11.18 0.21
N PHE A 297 10.37 -9.98 -0.29
CA PHE A 297 10.33 -9.74 -1.74
C PHE A 297 11.71 -9.86 -2.38
N MET A 298 12.74 -9.30 -1.77
CA MET A 298 14.12 -9.45 -2.25
C MET A 298 14.52 -10.94 -2.29
N ALA A 299 14.24 -11.69 -1.23
CA ALA A 299 14.49 -13.14 -1.21
C ALA A 299 13.74 -13.88 -2.33
N ALA A 300 12.49 -13.51 -2.63
CA ALA A 300 11.75 -14.09 -3.74
C ALA A 300 12.48 -13.87 -5.09
N PHE A 301 12.96 -12.66 -5.38
CA PHE A 301 13.73 -12.39 -6.60
C PHE A 301 15.04 -13.17 -6.68
N PHE A 302 15.80 -13.22 -5.59
CA PHE A 302 17.05 -13.99 -5.55
C PHE A 302 16.81 -15.50 -5.71
N TRP A 303 15.73 -16.04 -5.13
CA TRP A 303 15.33 -17.43 -5.35
C TRP A 303 14.91 -17.70 -6.79
N LEU A 304 14.18 -16.78 -7.42
CA LEU A 304 13.84 -16.88 -8.84
C LEU A 304 15.12 -16.93 -9.69
N SER A 305 16.11 -16.09 -9.38
CA SER A 305 17.39 -16.07 -10.08
C SER A 305 18.19 -17.36 -9.90
N VAL A 306 18.21 -17.94 -8.70
CA VAL A 306 18.80 -19.26 -8.44
C VAL A 306 18.13 -20.34 -9.30
N ILE A 307 16.80 -20.32 -9.43
CA ILE A 307 16.06 -21.28 -10.26
C ILE A 307 16.46 -21.11 -11.73
N SER A 308 16.51 -19.87 -12.24
CA SER A 308 16.95 -19.53 -13.59
C SER A 308 18.36 -20.04 -13.88
N PHE A 309 19.28 -19.81 -12.95
CA PHE A 309 20.68 -20.25 -13.05
C PHE A 309 20.82 -21.78 -13.01
N ASP A 310 20.15 -22.47 -12.08
CA ASP A 310 20.22 -23.94 -11.97
C ASP A 310 19.66 -24.61 -13.22
N LEU A 311 18.57 -24.10 -13.78
CA LEU A 311 18.01 -24.57 -15.05
C LEU A 311 19.04 -24.43 -16.18
N TRP A 312 19.62 -23.23 -16.34
CA TRP A 312 20.64 -23.00 -17.37
C TRP A 312 21.86 -23.92 -17.21
N GLN A 313 22.36 -24.06 -15.99
CA GLN A 313 23.53 -24.87 -15.68
C GLN A 313 23.31 -26.36 -15.97
N ASN A 314 22.12 -26.89 -15.65
CA ASN A 314 21.76 -28.28 -15.90
C ASN A 314 21.70 -28.61 -17.41
N PHE A 315 21.43 -27.64 -18.30
CA PHE A 315 21.47 -27.83 -19.77
C PHE A 315 22.86 -27.62 -20.40
N ARG A 316 23.73 -26.86 -19.73
CA ARG A 316 25.08 -26.58 -20.24
C ARG A 316 26.01 -27.78 -20.07
N ILE A 317 25.91 -28.50 -18.97
CA ILE A 317 26.88 -29.51 -18.60
C ILE A 317 26.30 -30.89 -18.88
N THR A 318 26.69 -31.46 -20.02
CA THR A 318 26.49 -32.88 -20.37
C THR A 318 27.43 -33.79 -19.55
N GLY A 319 27.43 -33.62 -18.23
CA GLY A 319 28.27 -34.37 -17.29
C GLY A 319 27.93 -34.02 -15.85
N PRO A 320 27.96 -34.98 -14.90
CA PRO A 320 27.59 -34.70 -13.53
C PRO A 320 28.66 -33.78 -12.91
N ILE A 321 28.30 -32.54 -12.58
CA ILE A 321 29.07 -31.83 -11.56
C ILE A 321 29.00 -32.70 -10.30
N ARG A 322 30.15 -33.20 -9.84
CA ARG A 322 30.37 -34.10 -8.69
C ARG A 322 29.88 -33.55 -7.33
N ILE A 323 29.15 -32.44 -7.33
CA ILE A 323 28.58 -31.81 -6.14
C ILE A 323 27.15 -32.35 -5.97
N GLY A 324 26.94 -33.14 -4.91
CA GLY A 324 25.63 -33.70 -4.58
C GLY A 324 24.57 -32.62 -4.33
N GLN A 325 23.30 -32.96 -4.61
CA GLN A 325 22.15 -32.03 -4.56
C GLN A 325 22.06 -31.25 -3.25
N ARG A 326 22.40 -31.88 -2.11
CA ARG A 326 22.40 -31.23 -0.78
C ARG A 326 23.40 -30.07 -0.68
N LYS A 327 24.61 -30.23 -1.20
CA LYS A 327 25.64 -29.17 -1.15
C LYS A 327 25.26 -28.00 -2.06
N ARG A 328 24.68 -28.28 -3.24
CA ARG A 328 24.17 -27.23 -4.14
C ARG A 328 23.05 -26.42 -3.48
N PHE A 329 22.09 -27.10 -2.85
CA PHE A 329 21.00 -26.41 -2.14
C PHE A 329 21.51 -25.51 -1.03
N ILE A 330 22.48 -25.97 -0.22
CA ILE A 330 23.07 -25.13 0.85
C ILE A 330 23.72 -23.88 0.26
N MET A 331 24.52 -24.02 -0.80
CA MET A 331 25.15 -22.89 -1.47
C MET A 331 24.13 -21.90 -2.02
N TYR A 332 23.08 -22.39 -2.69
CA TYR A 332 21.99 -21.57 -3.19
C TYR A 332 21.21 -20.88 -2.08
N SER A 333 20.95 -21.58 -0.98
CA SER A 333 20.24 -21.04 0.19
C SER A 333 21.05 -19.94 0.88
N THR A 334 22.35 -20.13 1.08
CA THR A 334 23.24 -19.10 1.65
C THR A 334 23.24 -17.84 0.79
N TYR A 335 23.24 -17.99 -0.54
CA TYR A 335 23.16 -16.85 -1.46
C TYR A 335 21.78 -16.17 -1.43
N ALA A 336 20.71 -16.93 -1.65
CA ALA A 336 19.37 -16.40 -1.84
C ALA A 336 18.70 -15.88 -0.56
N TRP A 337 19.17 -16.26 0.62
CA TRP A 337 18.77 -15.64 1.88
C TRP A 337 19.78 -14.60 2.38
N GLY A 338 21.07 -14.87 2.21
CA GLY A 338 22.14 -14.04 2.74
C GLY A 338 22.21 -12.67 2.06
N VAL A 339 22.09 -12.61 0.73
CA VAL A 339 22.16 -11.32 0.01
C VAL A 339 20.97 -10.42 0.35
N PRO A 340 19.69 -10.88 0.32
CA PRO A 340 18.56 -10.09 0.80
C PRO A 340 18.70 -9.63 2.25
N PHE A 341 19.22 -10.48 3.14
CA PHE A 341 19.47 -10.11 4.53
C PHE A 341 20.46 -8.95 4.61
N CYS A 342 21.60 -9.04 3.92
CA CYS A 342 22.58 -7.95 3.86
C CYS A 342 21.98 -6.65 3.29
N LEU A 343 21.20 -6.74 2.21
CA LEU A 343 20.52 -5.58 1.63
C LEU A 343 19.52 -4.96 2.61
N THR A 344 18.77 -5.78 3.35
CA THR A 344 17.83 -5.30 4.38
C THR A 344 18.57 -4.60 5.51
N CYS A 345 19.71 -5.12 5.96
CA CYS A 345 20.56 -4.45 6.94
C CYS A 345 21.09 -3.11 6.41
N ILE A 346 21.50 -3.03 5.15
CA ILE A 346 21.96 -1.77 4.53
C ILE A 346 20.83 -0.74 4.54
N VAL A 347 19.63 -1.11 4.08
CA VAL A 347 18.44 -0.23 4.08
C VAL A 347 18.12 0.26 5.50
N MET A 348 18.16 -0.64 6.49
CA MET A 348 17.93 -0.29 7.89
C MET A 348 19.01 0.65 8.46
N ILE A 349 20.28 0.44 8.12
CA ILE A 349 21.38 1.32 8.55
C ILE A 349 21.22 2.71 7.95
N ILE A 350 20.90 2.79 6.64
CA ILE A 350 20.73 4.08 5.95
C ILE A 350 19.54 4.84 6.53
N GLN A 351 18.40 4.17 6.78
CA GLN A 351 17.22 4.80 7.39
C GLN A 351 17.55 5.47 8.73
N ASN A 352 18.31 4.77 9.58
CA ASN A 352 18.67 5.24 10.93
C ASN A 352 19.95 6.10 10.96
N SER A 353 20.53 6.44 9.81
CA SER A 353 21.73 7.28 9.75
C SER A 353 21.39 8.77 9.70
N ASP A 354 22.39 9.62 9.97
CA ASP A 354 22.30 11.08 9.82
C ASP A 354 22.44 11.54 8.36
N MET A 355 22.19 10.66 7.39
CA MET A 355 22.17 11.03 5.98
C MET A 355 20.98 11.95 5.66
N ASP A 356 21.15 12.74 4.60
CA ASP A 356 20.09 13.57 4.04
C ASP A 356 18.81 12.74 3.80
N PRO A 357 17.63 13.22 4.24
CA PRO A 357 16.35 12.55 4.03
C PRO A 357 16.10 12.11 2.59
N TYR A 358 16.65 12.84 1.60
CA TYR A 358 16.54 12.50 0.18
C TYR A 358 17.10 11.12 -0.18
N TYR A 359 18.10 10.62 0.55
CA TYR A 359 18.70 9.30 0.31
C TYR A 359 18.11 8.21 1.19
N LYS A 360 17.16 8.53 2.08
CA LYS A 360 16.58 7.55 3.00
C LYS A 360 15.49 6.72 2.31
N PRO A 361 15.42 5.41 2.59
CA PRO A 361 14.41 4.54 2.01
C PRO A 361 12.97 4.83 2.49
N GLY A 362 12.81 5.59 3.57
CA GLY A 362 11.52 6.06 4.10
C GLY A 362 10.68 4.99 4.82
N ILE A 363 11.28 3.84 5.17
CA ILE A 363 10.54 2.74 5.80
C ILE A 363 10.23 3.08 7.26
N GLY A 364 8.94 3.27 7.54
CA GLY A 364 8.41 3.53 8.87
C GLY A 364 8.39 4.99 9.30
N ASP A 365 8.62 5.92 8.37
CA ASP A 365 8.36 7.35 8.56
C ASP A 365 6.86 7.62 8.31
N ASP A 366 6.46 7.74 7.03
CA ASP A 366 5.07 7.98 6.64
C ASP A 366 4.32 6.70 6.21
N TYR A 367 5.08 5.66 5.81
CA TYR A 367 4.55 4.42 5.26
C TYR A 367 5.22 3.20 5.87
N CYS A 368 4.47 2.12 6.07
CA CYS A 368 5.02 0.82 6.50
C CYS A 368 5.66 0.04 5.34
N TRP A 369 6.19 0.76 4.35
CA TRP A 369 6.81 0.24 3.13
C TRP A 369 7.84 1.26 2.62
N LEU A 370 8.62 0.88 1.59
CA LEU A 370 9.52 1.80 0.90
C LEU A 370 8.76 3.03 0.38
N LYS A 371 9.38 4.20 0.48
CA LYS A 371 8.87 5.42 -0.15
C LYS A 371 8.88 5.27 -1.67
N THR A 372 7.68 5.19 -2.27
CA THR A 372 7.48 5.04 -3.72
C THR A 372 7.17 6.34 -4.43
N ASN A 373 7.02 7.45 -3.69
CA ASN A 373 6.69 8.75 -4.25
C ASN A 373 7.93 9.49 -4.78
N ASP A 374 9.13 9.07 -4.39
CA ASP A 374 10.41 9.57 -4.90
C ASP A 374 11.25 8.42 -5.49
N TRP A 375 12.48 8.72 -5.90
CA TRP A 375 13.44 7.77 -6.48
C TRP A 375 14.01 6.73 -5.49
N SER A 376 13.63 6.76 -4.21
CA SER A 376 14.18 5.84 -3.20
C SER A 376 13.86 4.37 -3.51
N ALA A 377 12.62 4.08 -3.91
CA ALA A 377 12.23 2.73 -4.33
C ALA A 377 13.03 2.23 -5.55
N MET A 378 13.45 3.13 -6.46
CA MET A 378 14.34 2.76 -7.56
C MET A 378 15.72 2.32 -7.07
N ILE A 379 16.32 3.09 -6.17
CA ILE A 379 17.69 2.84 -5.68
C ILE A 379 17.75 1.53 -4.90
N TYR A 380 16.81 1.33 -3.96
CA TYR A 380 16.89 0.24 -3.00
C TYR A 380 16.15 -1.04 -3.40
N PHE A 381 15.26 -0.98 -4.39
CA PHE A 381 14.42 -2.11 -4.76
C PHE A 381 14.32 -2.33 -6.27
N PHE A 382 13.64 -1.45 -7.01
CA PHE A 382 13.33 -1.67 -8.42
C PHE A 382 14.58 -1.77 -9.30
N GLY A 383 15.61 -0.95 -9.07
CA GLY A 383 16.85 -0.99 -9.84
C GLY A 383 17.63 -2.30 -9.63
N ILE A 384 17.70 -2.78 -8.40
CA ILE A 384 18.35 -4.08 -8.09
C ILE A 384 17.56 -5.22 -8.76
N ASN A 385 16.24 -5.21 -8.62
CA ASN A 385 15.37 -6.22 -9.22
C ASN A 385 15.40 -6.18 -10.76
N LEU A 386 15.52 -5.01 -11.37
CA LEU A 386 15.69 -4.86 -12.82
C LEU A 386 16.95 -5.60 -13.30
N ILE A 387 18.07 -5.42 -12.61
CA ILE A 387 19.32 -6.12 -12.94
C ILE A 387 19.12 -7.64 -12.84
N ILE A 388 18.46 -8.12 -11.78
CA ILE A 388 18.17 -9.54 -11.59
C ILE A 388 17.29 -10.07 -12.74
N ILE A 389 16.22 -9.37 -13.10
CA ILE A 389 15.31 -9.77 -14.18
C ILE A 389 16.04 -9.81 -15.53
N LEU A 390 16.94 -8.86 -15.80
CA LEU A 390 17.74 -8.86 -17.03
C LEU A 390 18.68 -10.08 -17.10
N LEU A 391 19.33 -10.43 -15.97
CA LEU A 391 20.17 -11.63 -15.87
C LEU A 391 19.35 -12.91 -16.05
N ASP A 392 18.18 -12.99 -15.42
CA ASP A 392 17.28 -14.13 -15.53
C ASP A 392 16.77 -14.31 -16.97
N THR A 393 16.45 -13.20 -17.65
CA THR A 393 16.08 -13.19 -19.06
C THR A 393 17.22 -13.69 -19.94
N ALA A 394 18.47 -13.31 -19.64
CA ALA A 394 19.64 -13.81 -20.36
C ALA A 394 19.81 -15.34 -20.16
N PHE A 395 19.75 -15.83 -18.93
CA PHE A 395 19.79 -17.28 -18.63
C PHE A 395 18.65 -18.03 -19.32
N PHE A 396 17.47 -17.44 -19.36
CA PHE A 396 16.31 -17.99 -20.06
C PHE A 396 16.58 -18.15 -21.56
N ILE A 397 17.06 -17.10 -22.24
CA ILE A 397 17.35 -17.13 -23.68
C ILE A 397 18.40 -18.20 -23.99
N MET A 398 19.46 -18.27 -23.17
CA MET A 398 20.51 -19.27 -23.33
C MET A 398 19.98 -20.71 -23.14
N THR A 399 19.14 -20.92 -22.13
CA THR A 399 18.51 -22.22 -21.83
C THR A 399 17.61 -22.66 -22.99
N LEU A 400 16.75 -21.76 -23.48
CA LEU A 400 15.86 -22.02 -24.61
C LEU A 400 16.65 -22.37 -25.87
N HIS A 401 17.71 -21.61 -26.17
CA HIS A 401 18.57 -21.88 -27.33
C HIS A 401 19.20 -23.28 -27.25
N LYS A 402 19.73 -23.67 -26.08
CA LYS A 402 20.31 -25.01 -25.88
C LYS A 402 19.27 -26.13 -26.02
N ILE A 403 18.07 -25.92 -25.49
CA ILE A 403 16.95 -26.87 -25.62
C ILE A 403 16.56 -27.06 -27.10
N LEU A 404 16.52 -25.98 -27.89
CA LEU A 404 16.23 -26.05 -29.32
C LEU A 404 17.32 -26.82 -30.09
N ILE A 405 18.60 -26.66 -29.71
CA ILE A 405 19.71 -27.43 -30.29
C ILE A 405 19.55 -28.93 -29.97
N ILE A 406 19.37 -29.28 -28.69
CA ILE A 406 19.22 -30.67 -28.25
C ILE A 406 18.01 -31.33 -28.94
N GLN A 407 16.91 -30.60 -29.14
CA GLN A 407 15.74 -31.10 -29.87
C GLN A 407 16.06 -31.39 -31.34
N LYS A 408 16.85 -30.54 -32.00
CA LYS A 408 17.30 -30.78 -33.38
C LYS A 408 18.21 -32.00 -33.47
N GLU A 409 19.11 -32.19 -32.51
CA GLU A 409 20.00 -33.35 -32.45
C GLU A 409 19.22 -34.65 -32.22
N ILE A 410 18.29 -34.68 -31.26
CA ILE A 410 17.47 -35.87 -30.98
C ILE A 410 16.56 -36.21 -32.16
N LYS A 411 15.91 -35.22 -32.80
CA LYS A 411 15.07 -35.45 -33.98
C LYS A 411 15.85 -36.10 -35.14
N LYS A 412 17.13 -35.78 -35.30
CA LYS A 412 18.02 -36.43 -36.29
C LYS A 412 18.34 -37.88 -35.91
N VAL A 413 18.54 -38.17 -34.63
CA VAL A 413 18.87 -39.52 -34.14
C VAL A 413 17.63 -40.43 -34.15
N THR A 414 16.45 -39.95 -33.77
CA THR A 414 15.20 -40.75 -33.76
C THR A 414 14.72 -41.15 -35.16
N MET A 415 15.17 -40.45 -36.21
CA MET A 415 14.91 -40.86 -37.60
C MET A 415 15.78 -42.05 -38.07
N ASN A 416 16.92 -42.29 -37.41
CA ASN A 416 17.89 -43.31 -37.82
C ASN A 416 17.92 -44.55 -36.92
N ASP A 417 17.50 -44.44 -35.67
CA ASP A 417 17.53 -45.56 -34.72
C ASP A 417 16.39 -45.42 -33.71
N GLY A 418 15.69 -46.50 -33.38
CA GLY A 418 14.43 -46.56 -32.62
C GLY A 418 14.51 -46.13 -31.14
N GLY A 419 15.13 -44.98 -30.84
CA GLY A 419 15.42 -44.46 -29.51
C GLY A 419 14.19 -43.88 -28.81
N ASN A 420 13.33 -44.75 -28.29
CA ASN A 420 12.13 -44.36 -27.54
C ASN A 420 12.47 -43.73 -26.17
N ASP A 421 13.49 -44.25 -25.47
CA ASP A 421 13.84 -43.80 -24.10
C ASP A 421 14.50 -42.42 -24.03
N LYS A 422 15.45 -42.12 -24.93
CA LYS A 422 16.07 -40.77 -25.00
C LYS A 422 15.05 -39.68 -25.36
N SER A 423 14.07 -40.02 -26.21
CA SER A 423 12.96 -39.14 -26.58
C SER A 423 12.02 -38.92 -25.39
N ARG A 424 11.70 -39.96 -24.62
CA ARG A 424 10.85 -39.86 -23.41
C ARG A 424 11.50 -39.01 -22.32
N ASN A 425 12.78 -39.24 -22.03
CA ASN A 425 13.50 -38.51 -20.98
C ASN A 425 13.65 -37.01 -21.34
N LEU A 426 13.95 -36.69 -22.61
CA LEU A 426 13.92 -35.31 -23.10
C LEU A 426 12.54 -34.66 -22.94
N ARG A 427 11.45 -35.40 -23.19
CA ARG A 427 10.07 -34.89 -23.08
C ARG A 427 9.69 -34.60 -21.62
N LEU A 428 10.16 -35.39 -20.66
CA LEU A 428 10.02 -35.15 -19.23
C LEU A 428 10.80 -33.89 -18.79
N HIS A 429 12.09 -33.80 -19.15
CA HIS A 429 12.90 -32.61 -18.88
C HIS A 429 12.30 -31.35 -19.52
N LYS A 430 11.81 -31.43 -20.76
CA LYS A 430 11.14 -30.33 -21.47
C LYS A 430 9.86 -29.88 -20.76
N ASN A 431 9.07 -30.78 -20.21
CA ASN A 431 7.82 -30.44 -19.51
C ASN A 431 8.06 -29.78 -18.15
N ASN A 432 9.12 -30.17 -17.44
CA ASN A 432 9.51 -29.51 -16.19
C ASN A 432 10.07 -28.12 -16.46
N VAL A 433 10.96 -28.01 -17.44
CA VAL A 433 11.58 -26.74 -17.84
C VAL A 433 10.54 -25.80 -18.42
N GLY A 434 9.66 -26.27 -19.31
CA GLY A 434 8.58 -25.47 -19.85
C GLY A 434 7.65 -24.87 -18.78
N LEU A 435 7.52 -25.50 -17.61
CA LEU A 435 6.74 -24.95 -16.51
C LEU A 435 7.52 -23.88 -15.74
N PHE A 436 8.80 -24.07 -15.45
CA PHE A 436 9.62 -23.02 -14.84
C PHE A 436 9.84 -21.83 -15.78
N LEU A 437 9.98 -22.08 -17.08
CA LEU A 437 10.04 -21.05 -18.12
C LEU A 437 8.74 -20.23 -18.18
N ARG A 438 7.57 -20.87 -18.07
CA ARG A 438 6.28 -20.16 -17.98
C ARG A 438 6.18 -19.32 -16.72
N LEU A 439 6.62 -19.85 -15.58
CA LEU A 439 6.67 -19.10 -14.32
C LEU A 439 7.56 -17.87 -14.47
N LEU A 440 8.78 -18.02 -15.00
CA LEU A 440 9.72 -16.93 -15.20
C LEU A 440 9.18 -15.86 -16.15
N LEU A 441 8.51 -16.24 -17.24
CA LEU A 441 7.89 -15.28 -18.16
C LEU A 441 6.74 -14.52 -17.51
N ILE A 442 5.84 -15.20 -16.81
CA ILE A 442 4.69 -14.56 -16.14
C ILE A 442 5.20 -13.57 -15.08
N MET A 443 6.15 -14.00 -14.23
CA MET A 443 6.72 -13.15 -13.20
C MET A 443 7.59 -12.03 -13.78
N GLY A 444 8.52 -12.34 -14.68
CA GLY A 444 9.45 -11.36 -15.23
C GLY A 444 8.75 -10.25 -16.01
N ILE A 445 7.74 -10.56 -16.82
CA ILE A 445 7.01 -9.55 -17.60
C ILE A 445 6.19 -8.64 -16.69
N THR A 446 5.46 -9.20 -15.71
CA THR A 446 4.65 -8.40 -14.79
C THR A 446 5.52 -7.47 -13.95
N TRP A 447 6.61 -7.96 -13.38
CA TRP A 447 7.54 -7.11 -12.63
C TRP A 447 8.24 -6.04 -13.49
N LEU A 448 8.55 -6.31 -14.76
CA LEU A 448 9.07 -5.28 -15.67
C LEU A 448 8.04 -4.17 -15.90
N LEU A 449 6.77 -4.54 -16.11
CA LEU A 449 5.69 -3.58 -16.27
C LEU A 449 5.47 -2.75 -15.01
N ASP A 450 5.59 -3.34 -13.81
CA ASP A 450 5.49 -2.61 -12.55
C ASP A 450 6.65 -1.60 -12.39
N ILE A 451 7.86 -1.97 -12.80
CA ILE A 451 9.03 -1.05 -12.82
C ILE A 451 8.79 0.09 -13.82
N PHE A 452 8.28 -0.21 -15.02
CA PHE A 452 7.96 0.82 -16.01
C PHE A 452 6.82 1.74 -15.54
N SER A 453 5.79 1.19 -14.88
CA SER A 453 4.71 1.95 -14.25
C SER A 453 5.27 2.95 -13.24
N TYR A 454 6.16 2.49 -12.36
CA TYR A 454 6.82 3.35 -11.40
C TYR A 454 7.65 4.46 -12.08
N ILE A 455 8.47 4.12 -13.09
CA ILE A 455 9.27 5.13 -13.81
C ILE A 455 8.37 6.16 -14.50
N GLU A 456 7.29 5.73 -15.16
CA GLU A 456 6.35 6.64 -15.83
C GLU A 456 5.65 7.55 -14.82
N ASN A 457 5.24 7.02 -13.67
CA ASN A 457 4.63 7.83 -12.61
C ASN A 457 5.59 8.93 -12.11
N GLN A 458 6.88 8.62 -11.99
CA GLN A 458 7.93 9.57 -11.58
C GLN A 458 8.26 10.61 -12.66
N LEU A 459 8.25 10.23 -13.95
CA LEU A 459 8.55 11.14 -15.06
C LEU A 459 7.35 11.99 -15.49
N HIS A 460 6.14 11.44 -15.38
CA HIS A 460 4.89 12.04 -15.83
C HIS A 460 3.79 11.86 -14.77
N PRO A 461 3.83 12.64 -13.67
CA PRO A 461 2.83 12.57 -12.62
C PRO A 461 1.42 12.83 -13.18
N GLY A 462 0.44 12.01 -12.79
CA GLY A 462 -0.96 12.16 -13.17
C GLY A 462 -1.36 11.51 -14.51
N VAL A 463 -0.42 10.95 -15.28
CA VAL A 463 -0.74 10.16 -16.47
C VAL A 463 -1.02 8.72 -16.07
N THR A 464 -2.28 8.27 -16.23
CA THR A 464 -2.67 6.90 -15.90
C THR A 464 -2.80 6.03 -17.16
N ASN A 465 -1.98 4.98 -17.27
CA ASN A 465 -2.08 4.00 -18.33
C ASN A 465 -2.84 2.75 -17.87
N PRO A 466 -3.96 2.36 -18.52
CA PRO A 466 -4.72 1.18 -18.16
C PRO A 466 -3.92 -0.14 -18.15
N LEU A 467 -2.83 -0.21 -18.92
CA LEU A 467 -1.98 -1.39 -18.98
C LEU A 467 -1.32 -1.72 -17.63
N TYR A 468 -1.03 -0.71 -16.81
CA TYR A 468 -0.40 -0.92 -15.50
C TYR A 468 -1.37 -1.53 -14.50
N TYR A 469 -2.64 -1.10 -14.50
CA TYR A 469 -3.66 -1.74 -13.66
C TYR A 469 -3.85 -3.23 -14.00
N ILE A 470 -3.74 -3.60 -15.28
CA ILE A 470 -3.81 -5.00 -15.70
C ILE A 470 -2.57 -5.76 -15.21
N SER A 471 -1.38 -5.17 -15.33
CA SER A 471 -0.13 -5.76 -14.83
C SER A 471 -0.19 -6.01 -13.32
N ASP A 472 -0.55 -4.97 -12.55
CA ASP A 472 -0.67 -5.01 -11.11
C ASP A 472 -1.62 -6.13 -10.69
N PHE A 473 -2.79 -6.20 -11.33
CA PHE A 473 -3.78 -7.24 -11.06
C PHE A 473 -3.26 -8.65 -11.41
N MET A 474 -2.54 -8.81 -12.52
CA MET A 474 -1.91 -10.08 -12.88
C MET A 474 -0.85 -10.49 -11.85
N ASN A 475 -0.05 -9.52 -11.37
CA ASN A 475 0.95 -9.75 -10.34
C ASN A 475 0.27 -10.14 -9.01
N ALA A 476 -0.78 -9.45 -8.59
CA ALA A 476 -1.54 -9.80 -7.40
C ALA A 476 -2.21 -11.19 -7.49
N MET A 477 -2.60 -11.64 -8.69
CA MET A 477 -3.16 -12.97 -8.93
C MET A 477 -2.10 -14.07 -9.15
N THR A 478 -0.82 -13.74 -9.06
CA THR A 478 0.30 -14.68 -9.24
C THR A 478 0.14 -15.95 -8.42
N GLY A 479 -0.31 -15.85 -7.17
CA GLY A 479 -0.45 -17.01 -6.29
C GLY A 479 -1.44 -18.04 -6.81
N LEU A 480 -2.58 -17.56 -7.36
CA LEU A 480 -3.55 -18.43 -8.03
C LEU A 480 -2.95 -19.07 -9.29
N LEU A 481 -2.25 -18.28 -10.11
CA LEU A 481 -1.63 -18.77 -11.35
C LEU A 481 -0.59 -19.86 -11.08
N ILE A 482 0.21 -19.69 -10.02
CA ILE A 482 1.17 -20.69 -9.56
C ILE A 482 0.45 -21.97 -9.14
N PHE A 483 -0.60 -21.87 -8.33
CA PHE A 483 -1.35 -23.04 -7.89
C PHE A 483 -1.92 -23.83 -9.09
N ILE A 484 -2.49 -23.14 -10.08
CA ILE A 484 -3.00 -23.76 -11.30
C ILE A 484 -1.86 -24.45 -12.08
N CYS A 485 -0.71 -23.79 -12.23
CA CYS A 485 0.42 -24.31 -13.01
C CYS A 485 1.12 -25.50 -12.34
N PHE A 486 1.28 -25.48 -11.03
CA PHE A 486 2.14 -26.40 -10.28
C PHE A 486 1.37 -27.50 -9.53
N VAL A 487 0.13 -27.26 -9.09
CA VAL A 487 -0.68 -28.24 -8.33
C VAL A 487 -1.72 -28.91 -9.20
N LEU A 488 -2.50 -28.15 -9.98
CA LEU A 488 -3.58 -28.71 -10.81
C LEU A 488 -3.09 -29.48 -12.05
N LYS A 489 -1.79 -29.81 -12.11
CA LYS A 489 -1.23 -30.65 -13.15
C LYS A 489 -1.71 -32.10 -12.99
N PRO A 490 -2.12 -32.79 -14.07
CA PRO A 490 -2.60 -34.18 -14.01
C PRO A 490 -1.65 -35.14 -13.29
N LYS A 491 -0.33 -34.95 -13.46
CA LYS A 491 0.70 -35.76 -12.79
C LYS A 491 0.67 -35.59 -11.27
N VAL A 492 0.60 -34.34 -10.79
CA VAL A 492 0.58 -34.02 -9.35
C VAL A 492 -0.74 -34.47 -8.73
N LEU A 493 -1.86 -34.23 -9.42
CA LEU A 493 -3.17 -34.73 -8.99
C LEU A 493 -3.21 -36.26 -8.89
N LYS A 494 -2.57 -36.99 -9.82
CA LYS A 494 -2.46 -38.47 -9.76
C LYS A 494 -1.62 -38.92 -8.56
N LEU A 495 -0.49 -38.24 -8.29
CA LEU A 495 0.34 -38.52 -7.10
C LEU A 495 -0.42 -38.25 -5.80
N MET A 496 -1.16 -37.13 -5.72
CA MET A 496 -2.03 -36.82 -4.58
C MET A 496 -3.10 -37.89 -4.39
N LYS A 497 -3.81 -38.28 -5.47
CA LYS A 497 -4.85 -39.30 -5.45
C LYS A 497 -4.31 -40.64 -4.97
N ARG A 498 -3.15 -41.07 -5.49
CA ARG A 498 -2.46 -42.31 -5.06
C ARG A 498 -2.18 -42.31 -3.56
N ARG A 499 -1.75 -41.17 -3.02
CA ARG A 499 -1.34 -41.04 -1.63
C ARG A 499 -2.50 -40.93 -0.65
N ILE A 500 -3.59 -40.28 -1.06
CA ILE A 500 -4.78 -40.10 -0.22
C ILE A 500 -5.65 -41.37 -0.22
N LEU A 501 -5.78 -42.05 -1.36
CA LEU A 501 -6.67 -43.21 -1.50
C LEU A 501 -5.99 -44.55 -1.26
N GLY A 502 -4.65 -44.61 -1.11
CA GLY A 502 -3.91 -45.84 -0.82
C GLY A 502 -4.06 -46.96 -1.86
N LYS A 503 -4.65 -46.70 -3.03
CA LYS A 503 -4.84 -47.69 -4.09
C LYS A 503 -3.59 -47.76 -4.97
N GLU A 504 -2.82 -48.82 -4.80
CA GLU A 504 -2.08 -49.41 -5.91
C GLU A 504 -3.13 -49.96 -6.90
N GLU A 505 -3.30 -49.31 -8.05
CA GLU A 505 -4.03 -49.95 -9.15
C GLU A 505 -3.17 -51.11 -9.68
N PRO A 506 -3.78 -52.27 -10.00
CA PRO A 506 -3.06 -53.36 -10.65
C PRO A 506 -2.47 -52.87 -11.97
N SER A 507 -1.24 -53.25 -12.23
CA SER A 507 -0.51 -53.01 -13.46
C SER A 507 -1.29 -53.49 -14.69
N GLU A 508 -1.99 -52.59 -15.36
CA GLU A 508 -2.32 -52.72 -16.78
C GLU A 508 -1.28 -51.93 -17.59
N ASN A 509 -0.28 -52.67 -18.08
CA ASN A 509 0.62 -52.35 -19.20
C ASN A 509 0.81 -50.85 -19.51
N THR A 510 1.48 -50.15 -18.61
CA THR A 510 2.28 -48.97 -18.95
C THR A 510 3.68 -49.23 -18.44
N GLU A 511 4.41 -50.09 -19.17
CA GLU A 511 5.84 -50.26 -19.00
C GLU A 511 6.51 -48.89 -19.20
N SER A 512 7.25 -48.47 -18.18
CA SER A 512 8.24 -47.38 -18.18
C SER A 512 7.71 -45.92 -18.23
N ASP A 513 7.60 -45.25 -17.07
CA ASP A 513 7.76 -43.78 -16.95
C ASP A 513 8.42 -43.32 -15.62
N TYR A 514 8.97 -44.26 -14.86
CA TYR A 514 9.98 -44.00 -13.83
C TYR A 514 11.22 -44.81 -14.24
N SER A 515 12.26 -44.12 -14.69
CA SER A 515 13.59 -44.73 -14.69
C SER A 515 14.02 -44.83 -13.24
N ASP A 516 14.16 -46.06 -12.76
CA ASP A 516 14.96 -46.48 -11.61
C ASP A 516 16.47 -46.16 -11.79
N ASP A 517 16.85 -45.23 -12.68
CA ASP A 517 18.26 -44.99 -13.03
C ASP A 517 18.97 -43.97 -12.14
N GLU A 518 18.27 -43.25 -11.25
CA GLU A 518 18.93 -42.38 -10.25
C GLU A 518 19.20 -43.10 -8.92
N PHE A 519 18.49 -44.21 -8.63
CA PHE A 519 18.74 -45.06 -7.45
C PHE A 519 19.59 -46.30 -7.77
N ALA A 520 19.56 -46.84 -9.00
CA ALA A 520 20.38 -47.98 -9.40
C ALA A 520 21.88 -47.68 -9.55
N LEU A 521 22.27 -46.40 -9.68
CA LEU A 521 23.67 -45.98 -9.69
C LEU A 521 24.31 -45.96 -8.29
N GLU A 522 23.51 -45.84 -7.23
CA GLU A 522 24.01 -45.84 -5.85
C GLU A 522 24.20 -47.28 -5.31
N ASP A 523 23.43 -48.25 -5.83
CA ASP A 523 23.52 -49.66 -5.42
C ASP A 523 24.52 -50.48 -6.26
N ARG A 524 24.73 -50.16 -7.56
CA ARG A 524 25.88 -50.71 -8.32
C ARG A 524 27.22 -50.17 -7.81
N GLY A 525 27.30 -48.90 -7.41
CA GLY A 525 28.51 -48.33 -6.82
C GLY A 525 28.90 -48.94 -5.46
N LYS A 526 27.94 -49.49 -4.70
CA LYS A 526 28.19 -50.23 -3.45
C LYS A 526 28.58 -51.68 -3.67
N ASN A 527 27.99 -52.35 -4.67
CA ASN A 527 28.32 -53.74 -4.98
C ASN A 527 29.65 -53.89 -5.75
N ASP A 528 29.99 -52.92 -6.61
CA ASP A 528 31.27 -52.90 -7.33
C ASP A 528 32.45 -52.52 -6.41
N ALA A 529 32.18 -51.81 -5.30
CA ALA A 529 33.18 -51.53 -4.26
C ALA A 529 33.47 -52.74 -3.33
N LEU A 530 32.57 -53.72 -3.27
CA LEU A 530 32.76 -54.95 -2.49
C LEU A 530 33.41 -56.09 -3.27
N GLN A 531 33.55 -55.99 -4.59
CA GLN A 531 34.26 -56.97 -5.42
C GLN A 531 35.75 -56.65 -5.67
N PHE A 532 36.25 -55.50 -5.20
CA PHE A 532 37.67 -55.13 -5.26
C PHE A 532 38.40 -55.22 -3.92
N ILE A 533 37.76 -55.79 -2.89
CA ILE A 533 38.39 -56.19 -1.63
C ILE A 533 38.01 -57.65 -1.33
N ASN A 534 38.57 -58.56 -2.11
CA ASN A 534 38.99 -59.91 -1.70
C ASN A 534 39.78 -60.58 -2.82
#